data_AF-A0A1C4Q331-F1
#
_entry.id   AF-A0A1C4Q331-F1
#
_cell.length_a   1.000
_cell.length_b   1.000
_cell.length_c   1.000
_cell.angle_alpha   90.00
_cell.angle_beta   90.00
_cell.angle_gamma   90.00
#
_symmetry.space_group_name_H-M   'P 1'
#
loop_
_entity.id
_entity.type
_entity.pdbx_description
1 polymer ?
#
loop_
_entity_poly.entity_id
_entity_poly.type
_entity_poly.pdbx_seq_one_letter_code
_entity_poly.pdbx_strand_id
1 'polypeptide(L)'
;MAAAGAAPNRLGTVILAADCPVAFFPVMGARMWEKPAVRRNVAQLREDGCVVPEPVWHEGFDPGTGSRASHPSLPSPEQVAKLVAELLATPENHRRTEVS
;
A
#
# COMPACT_ATOMS: atom_id res chain seq x y z
N MET A 1 -3.65 -6.25 -8.64
CA MET A 1 -2.42 -6.59 -9.39
C MET A 1 -1.47 -7.34 -8.49
N ALA A 2 -0.80 -6.71 -7.51
CA ALA A 2 0.07 -7.40 -6.56
C ALA A 2 -0.67 -8.50 -5.76
N ALA A 3 -1.81 -8.17 -5.15
CA ALA A 3 -2.68 -9.12 -4.43
C ALA A 3 -3.17 -10.32 -5.25
N ALA A 4 -3.01 -10.28 -6.58
CA ALA A 4 -3.42 -11.35 -7.49
C ALA A 4 -2.22 -11.98 -8.21
N GLY A 5 -0.98 -11.69 -7.77
CA GLY A 5 0.25 -12.20 -8.40
C GLY A 5 0.51 -11.69 -9.82
N ALA A 6 -0.16 -10.62 -10.27
CA ALA A 6 -0.06 -10.12 -11.64
C ALA A 6 0.89 -8.92 -11.76
N ALA A 7 1.85 -9.00 -12.69
CA ALA A 7 2.84 -7.95 -12.97
C ALA A 7 2.83 -7.50 -14.45
N PRO A 8 1.80 -6.76 -14.91
CA PRO A 8 1.73 -6.29 -16.29
C PRO A 8 2.63 -5.07 -16.57
N ASN A 9 3.30 -4.53 -15.57
CA ASN A 9 4.23 -3.42 -15.68
C ASN A 9 5.43 -3.61 -14.74
N ARG A 10 6.48 -2.81 -14.95
CA ARG A 10 7.75 -2.92 -14.20
C ARG A 10 7.59 -2.73 -12.69
N LEU A 11 6.69 -1.84 -12.26
CA LEU A 11 6.43 -1.65 -10.83
C LEU A 11 5.88 -2.94 -10.21
N GLY A 12 4.93 -3.59 -10.88
CA GLY A 12 4.42 -4.91 -10.46
C GLY A 12 5.52 -5.97 -10.41
N THR A 13 6.41 -6.01 -11.39
CA THR A 13 7.56 -6.94 -11.40
C THR A 13 8.49 -6.70 -10.22
N VAL A 14 8.83 -5.44 -9.92
CA VAL A 14 9.68 -5.08 -8.77
C VAL A 14 9.04 -5.51 -7.47
N ILE A 15 7.73 -5.28 -7.30
CA ILE A 15 6.99 -5.71 -6.11
C ILE A 15 7.05 -7.24 -5.93
N LEU A 16 6.83 -8.01 -7.00
CA LEU A 16 6.85 -9.48 -6.92
C LEU A 16 8.24 -10.06 -6.69
N ALA A 17 9.29 -9.34 -7.09
CA ALA A 17 10.69 -9.75 -6.92
C ALA A 17 11.32 -9.21 -5.61
N ALA A 18 10.58 -8.47 -4.79
CA ALA A 18 11.12 -7.84 -3.60
C ALA A 18 11.33 -8.86 -2.47
N ASP A 19 12.57 -9.04 -2.04
CA ASP A 19 12.93 -9.84 -0.85
C ASP A 19 12.95 -9.01 0.45
N CYS A 20 12.46 -7.77 0.39
CA CYS A 20 12.33 -6.84 1.51
C CYS A 20 10.85 -6.49 1.75
N PRO A 21 10.49 -5.93 2.92
CA PRO A 21 9.11 -5.53 3.16
C PRO A 21 8.61 -4.53 2.12
N VAL A 22 7.41 -4.77 1.63
CA VAL A 22 6.71 -3.85 0.71
C VAL A 22 5.59 -3.16 1.47
N ALA A 23 5.60 -1.82 1.46
CA ALA A 23 4.54 -1.00 2.02
C ALA A 23 3.70 -0.36 0.91
N PHE A 24 2.38 -0.46 1.00
CA PHE A 24 1.42 0.18 0.09
C PHE A 24 0.66 1.28 0.82
N PHE A 25 0.66 2.49 0.27
CA PHE A 25 -0.13 3.62 0.75
C PHE A 25 -1.28 3.90 -0.23
N PRO A 26 -2.50 3.37 0.00
CA PRO A 26 -3.58 3.50 -0.97
C PRO A 26 -4.11 4.94 -1.03
N VAL A 27 -4.16 5.50 -2.24
CA VAL A 27 -4.76 6.82 -2.51
C VAL A 27 -5.75 6.66 -3.64
N MET A 28 -7.01 6.95 -3.37
CA MET A 28 -8.10 6.84 -4.34
C MET A 28 -9.35 7.57 -3.84
N GLY A 29 -10.31 7.84 -4.72
CA GLY A 29 -11.60 8.40 -4.32
C GLY A 29 -12.40 7.46 -3.42
N ALA A 30 -13.29 8.03 -2.59
CA ALA A 30 -14.07 7.28 -1.58
C ALA A 30 -14.85 6.11 -2.18
N ARG A 31 -15.51 6.33 -3.31
CA ARG A 31 -16.29 5.29 -4.01
C ARG A 31 -15.44 4.14 -4.53
N MET A 32 -14.16 4.37 -4.84
CA MET A 32 -13.24 3.29 -5.20
C MET A 32 -12.88 2.45 -3.98
N TRP A 33 -12.61 3.09 -2.85
CA TRP A 33 -12.26 2.44 -1.60
C TRP A 33 -13.37 1.54 -1.05
N GLU A 34 -14.63 1.93 -1.25
CA GLU A 34 -15.81 1.14 -0.86
C GLU A 34 -16.03 -0.12 -1.72
N LYS A 35 -15.37 -0.24 -2.88
CA LYS A 35 -15.57 -1.42 -3.75
C LYS A 35 -15.12 -2.69 -3.02
N PRO A 36 -15.94 -3.76 -3.02
CA PRO A 36 -15.58 -5.03 -2.38
C PRO A 36 -14.24 -5.59 -2.86
N ALA A 37 -13.93 -5.41 -4.15
CA ALA A 37 -12.66 -5.84 -4.73
C ALA A 37 -11.45 -5.11 -4.12
N VAL A 38 -11.57 -3.82 -3.81
CA VAL A 38 -10.48 -3.05 -3.18
C VAL A 38 -10.27 -3.53 -1.75
N ARG A 39 -11.34 -3.65 -0.96
CA ARG A 39 -11.28 -4.13 0.42
C ARG A 39 -10.68 -5.54 0.51
N ARG A 40 -11.13 -6.45 -0.35
CA ARG A 40 -10.57 -7.80 -0.45
C ARG A 40 -9.08 -7.79 -0.79
N ASN A 41 -8.67 -6.99 -1.77
CA ASN A 41 -7.25 -6.92 -2.16
C ASN A 41 -6.37 -6.32 -1.06
N VAL A 42 -6.87 -5.33 -0.31
CA VAL A 42 -6.14 -4.77 0.85
C VAL A 42 -5.98 -5.82 1.94
N ALA A 43 -7.04 -6.57 2.25
CA ALA A 43 -6.96 -7.67 3.21
C ALA A 43 -5.94 -8.74 2.77
N GLN A 44 -6.03 -9.17 1.51
CA GLN A 44 -5.10 -10.15 0.94
C GLN A 44 -3.65 -9.69 1.03
N LEU A 45 -3.34 -8.43 0.68
CA LEU A 45 -1.97 -7.91 0.79
C LEU A 45 -1.44 -7.99 2.23
N ARG A 46 -2.28 -7.69 3.23
CA ARG A 46 -1.91 -7.80 4.64
C ARG A 46 -1.68 -9.25 5.05
N GLU A 47 -2.53 -10.17 4.60
CA GLU A 47 -2.39 -11.61 4.82
C GLU A 47 -1.10 -12.16 4.17
N ASP A 48 -0.74 -11.65 3.00
CA ASP A 48 0.50 -12.00 2.28
C ASP A 48 1.77 -11.37 2.90
N GLY A 49 1.64 -10.65 4.02
CA GLY A 49 2.76 -10.05 4.76
C GLY A 49 3.19 -8.66 4.25
N CYS A 50 2.48 -8.06 3.30
CA CYS A 50 2.72 -6.68 2.91
C CYS A 50 2.19 -5.70 3.97
N VAL A 51 2.86 -4.56 4.11
CA VAL A 51 2.45 -3.51 5.03
C VAL A 51 1.45 -2.61 4.31
N VAL A 52 0.21 -2.59 4.78
CA VAL A 52 -0.81 -1.66 4.27
C VAL A 52 -1.37 -0.89 5.46
N PRO A 53 -0.82 0.28 5.83
CA PRO A 53 -1.33 1.08 6.94
C PRO A 53 -2.78 1.47 6.72
N GLU A 54 -3.50 1.72 7.81
CA GLU A 54 -4.82 2.33 7.70
C GLU A 54 -4.71 3.70 7.04
N PRO A 55 -5.58 4.02 6.05
CA PRO A 55 -5.47 5.29 5.35
C PRO A 55 -5.76 6.47 6.27
N VAL A 56 -5.04 7.57 6.04
CA VAL A 56 -5.45 8.86 6.57
C VAL A 56 -6.57 9.39 5.71
N TRP A 57 -7.67 9.79 6.33
CA TRP A 57 -8.84 10.32 5.64
C TRP A 57 -8.80 11.83 5.61
N HIS A 58 -9.04 12.41 4.44
CA HIS A 58 -9.11 13.85 4.25
C HIS A 58 -10.34 14.23 3.46
N GLU A 59 -10.98 15.33 3.85
CA GLU A 59 -11.98 15.99 3.02
C GLU A 59 -11.30 16.74 1.88
N GLY A 60 -11.71 16.43 0.65
CA GLY A 60 -11.14 17.01 -0.55
C GLY A 60 -12.19 17.09 -1.67
N PHE A 61 -11.85 17.82 -2.72
CA PHE A 61 -12.64 17.80 -3.94
C PHE A 61 -12.32 16.54 -4.74
N ASP A 62 -13.32 15.71 -4.99
CA ASP A 62 -13.20 14.52 -5.84
C ASP A 62 -13.53 14.91 -7.29
N PRO A 63 -12.54 15.00 -8.19
CA PRO A 63 -12.76 15.38 -9.58
C PRO A 63 -13.60 14.36 -10.36
N GLY A 64 -13.68 13.10 -9.90
CA GLY A 64 -14.50 12.06 -10.51
C GLY A 64 -15.99 12.20 -10.20
N THR A 65 -16.35 12.92 -9.14
CA THR A 65 -17.76 13.19 -8.79
C THR A 65 -18.14 14.67 -8.91
N GLY A 66 -17.16 15.57 -9.02
CA GLY A 66 -17.39 17.01 -9.03
C GLY A 66 -17.86 17.55 -7.68
N SER A 67 -17.63 16.81 -6.59
CA SER A 67 -18.15 17.14 -5.26
C SER A 67 -17.08 16.97 -4.18
N ARG A 68 -17.33 17.53 -2.99
CA ARG A 68 -16.47 17.28 -1.83
C ARG A 68 -16.81 15.94 -1.20
N ALA A 69 -15.78 15.14 -0.91
CA ALA A 69 -15.90 13.86 -0.23
C ALA A 69 -14.70 13.64 0.70
N SER A 70 -14.90 12.86 1.76
CA SER A 70 -13.80 12.32 2.54
C SER A 70 -13.25 11.08 1.84
N HIS A 71 -11.95 11.05 1.56
CA HIS A 71 -11.32 9.94 0.84
C HIS A 71 -9.96 9.57 1.45
N PRO A 72 -9.49 8.32 1.22
CA PRO A 72 -8.12 7.92 1.52
C PRO A 72 -7.12 8.88 0.87
N SER A 73 -6.17 9.36 1.66
CA SER A 73 -5.10 10.25 1.22
C SER A 73 -3.74 9.75 1.68
N LEU A 74 -2.70 10.37 1.14
CA LEU A 74 -1.34 10.12 1.59
C LEU A 74 -1.15 10.60 3.04
N PRO A 75 -0.55 9.77 3.91
CA PRO A 75 -0.04 10.24 5.19
C PRO A 75 1.01 11.33 4.97
N SER A 76 1.32 12.10 6.03
CA SER A 76 2.38 13.10 5.96
C SER A 76 3.74 12.45 5.70
N PRO A 77 4.72 13.17 5.10
CA PRO A 77 6.06 12.65 4.90
C PRO A 77 6.70 12.13 6.19
N GLU A 78 6.45 12.77 7.33
CA GLU A 78 6.96 12.36 8.64
C GLU A 78 6.35 11.04 9.10
N GLN A 79 5.04 10.83 8.86
CA GLN A 79 4.37 9.57 9.17
C GLN A 79 4.90 8.43 8.30
N VAL A 80 5.12 8.69 7.00
CA VAL A 80 5.72 7.72 6.09
C VAL A 80 7.16 7.39 6.52
N ALA A 81 7.98 8.41 6.81
CA ALA A 81 9.36 8.23 7.22
C ALA A 81 9.47 7.41 8.52
N LYS A 82 8.58 7.66 9.48
CA LYS A 82 8.50 6.88 10.72
C LYS A 82 8.19 5.41 10.45
N LEU A 83 7.18 5.11 9.63
CA LEU A 83 6.84 3.72 9.28
C LEU A 83 8.01 3.01 8.60
N VAL A 84 8.67 3.68 7.65
CA VAL A 84 9.84 3.11 6.96
C VAL A 84 10.98 2.85 7.94
N ALA A 85 11.25 3.77 8.86
CA ALA A 85 12.28 3.57 9.88
C ALA A 85 11.98 2.35 10.78
N GLU A 86 10.73 2.16 11.18
CA GLU A 86 10.29 1.00 11.97
C GLU A 86 10.48 -0.32 11.19
N LEU A 87 10.14 -0.34 9.90
CA LEU A 87 10.36 -1.50 9.04
C LEU A 87 11.86 -1.84 8.90
N LEU A 88 12.70 -0.84 8.71
CA LEU A 88 14.14 -1.03 8.59
C LEU A 88 14.80 -1.48 9.90
N ALA A 89 14.27 -1.09 11.06
CA ALA A 89 14.79 -1.49 12.36
C ALA A 89 14.53 -2.96 12.71
N THR A 90 13.67 -3.66 11.95
CA THR A 90 13.29 -5.05 12.26
C THR A 90 14.38 -6.04 11.81
N PRO A 91 14.97 -6.86 12.70
CA PRO A 91 16.17 -7.67 12.43
C PRO A 91 15.97 -8.83 11.43
N GLU A 92 14.73 -9.19 11.11
CA GLU A 92 14.44 -10.19 10.06
C GLU A 92 14.69 -9.67 8.63
N ASN A 93 14.66 -8.36 8.42
CA ASN A 93 14.81 -7.75 7.08
C ASN A 93 16.25 -7.68 6.57
N HIS A 94 17.23 -7.94 7.43
CA HIS A 94 18.65 -7.86 7.09
C HIS A 94 19.24 -9.18 6.57
N ARG A 95 18.46 -10.28 6.52
CA ARG A 95 18.99 -11.65 6.36
C ARG A 95 18.46 -12.47 5.17
N ARG A 96 17.72 -11.89 4.22
CA ARG A 96 17.15 -12.63 3.07
C ARG A 96 17.89 -12.47 1.73
N THR A 97 18.99 -11.73 1.70
CA THR A 97 19.78 -11.45 0.48
C THR A 97 20.69 -12.59 -0.01
N GLU A 98 20.70 -13.75 0.65
CA GLU A 98 21.49 -14.91 0.20
C GLU A 98 20.56 -16.00 -0.29
N VAL A 99 20.21 -15.95 -1.58
CA VAL A 99 19.59 -17.07 -2.29
C VAL A 99 20.71 -18.06 -2.66
N SER A 100 20.59 -19.28 -2.14
CA SER A 100 21.37 -20.47 -2.51
C SER A 100 21.09 -20.95 -3.93
#